data_AF-A0A9P5CQE2-F1
#
_entry.id   AF-A0A9P5CQE2-F1
#
_cell.length_a   1.000
_cell.length_b   1.000
_cell.length_c   1.000
_cell.angle_alpha   90.00
_cell.angle_beta   90.00
_cell.angle_gamma   90.00
#
_symmetry.space_group_name_H-M   'P 1'
#
loop_
_entity.id
_entity.type
_entity.pdbx_description
1 polymer ?
#
loop_
_entity_poly.entity_id
_entity_poly.type
_entity_poly.pdbx_seq_one_letter_code
_entity_poly.pdbx_strand_id
1 'polypeptide(L)'
;MPTYLCHGFRWKRRSIRVYVVVQNLDDAAPEWIIKRGSPRNLIESFYDLFDFLPECALPTTRSSSAAPPSNSVAPSSEQSWSPVKLLEEHDPANLHEVSRPYAYVADYVTRIDASCSIVEEIQRYETRRDTTKLGKGAGWFEQLRDQLQRGEEIRWYVVVNGDEDR
;
A
#
# COMPACT_ATOMS: atom_id res chain seq x y z
N MET A 1 -4.43 8.11 -17.36
CA MET A 1 -3.47 7.48 -16.42
C MET A 1 -3.90 7.79 -15.00
N PRO A 2 -4.42 6.81 -14.26
CA PRO A 2 -4.73 6.98 -12.85
C PRO A 2 -3.56 7.60 -12.07
N THR A 3 -3.86 8.60 -11.26
CA THR A 3 -2.86 9.27 -10.41
C THR A 3 -3.27 9.09 -8.97
N TYR A 4 -2.32 8.86 -8.07
CA TYR A 4 -2.57 8.61 -6.66
C TYR A 4 -1.77 9.57 -5.81
N LEU A 5 -2.40 10.13 -4.79
CA LEU A 5 -1.71 10.77 -3.68
C LEU A 5 -1.53 9.72 -2.58
N CYS A 6 -0.31 9.56 -2.08
CA CYS A 6 -0.05 8.67 -0.97
C CYS A 6 0.85 9.30 0.08
N HIS A 7 0.66 8.87 1.33
CA HIS A 7 1.55 9.14 2.44
C HIS A 7 2.28 7.83 2.76
N GLY A 8 3.60 7.85 2.71
CA GLY A 8 4.38 6.62 2.71
C GLY A 8 5.86 6.85 2.59
N PHE A 9 6.61 5.79 2.29
CA PHE A 9 8.03 5.83 2.02
C PHE A 9 8.38 5.01 0.77
N ARG A 10 9.56 5.29 0.20
CA ARG A 10 10.06 4.57 -0.97
C ARG A 10 10.72 3.26 -0.54
N TRP A 11 10.26 2.15 -1.07
CA TRP A 11 10.90 0.85 -0.89
C TRP A 11 11.74 0.53 -2.13
N LYS A 12 13.07 0.47 -1.94
CA LYS A 12 14.01 0.35 -3.07
C LYS A 12 13.91 -1.03 -3.69
N ARG A 13 13.97 -1.10 -5.02
CA ARG A 13 13.86 -2.36 -5.77
C ARG A 13 14.83 -3.44 -5.28
N ARG A 14 16.07 -3.04 -4.97
CA ARG A 14 17.07 -3.95 -4.41
C ARG A 14 16.60 -4.59 -3.09
N SER A 15 15.99 -3.80 -2.21
CA SER A 15 15.45 -4.28 -0.93
C SER A 15 14.24 -5.18 -1.12
N ILE A 16 13.35 -4.85 -2.06
CA ILE A 16 12.19 -5.68 -2.42
C ILE A 16 12.64 -7.06 -2.89
N ARG A 17 13.61 -7.12 -3.82
CA ARG A 17 14.18 -8.39 -4.30
C ARG A 17 14.74 -9.24 -3.16
N VAL A 18 15.51 -8.62 -2.26
CA VAL A 18 16.08 -9.31 -1.09
C VAL A 18 14.97 -9.82 -0.18
N TYR A 19 13.95 -8.99 0.09
CA TYR A 19 12.82 -9.37 0.95
C TYR A 19 12.06 -10.57 0.39
N VAL A 20 11.68 -10.55 -0.89
CA VAL A 20 10.98 -11.66 -1.57
C VAL A 20 11.77 -12.97 -1.47
N VAL A 21 13.08 -12.92 -1.67
CA VAL A 21 13.95 -14.11 -1.59
C VAL A 21 14.09 -14.62 -0.15
N VAL A 22 14.34 -13.73 0.81
CA VAL A 22 14.54 -14.12 2.22
C VAL A 22 13.26 -14.70 2.84
N GLN A 23 12.10 -14.15 2.49
CA GLN A 23 10.80 -14.61 2.98
C GLN A 23 10.18 -15.71 2.12
N ASN A 24 10.87 -16.16 1.07
CA ASN A 24 10.43 -17.22 0.16
C ASN A 24 9.02 -17.00 -0.41
N LEU A 25 8.78 -15.80 -0.96
CA LEU A 25 7.48 -15.40 -1.50
C LEU A 25 7.38 -15.70 -3.00
N ASP A 26 7.09 -16.96 -3.34
CA ASP A 26 7.08 -17.44 -4.73
C ASP A 26 6.09 -16.72 -5.64
N ASP A 27 4.94 -16.28 -5.10
CA ASP A 27 3.91 -15.55 -5.85
C ASP A 27 4.13 -14.03 -5.92
N ALA A 28 5.14 -13.50 -5.20
CA ALA A 28 5.46 -12.09 -5.23
C ALA A 28 6.41 -11.76 -6.40
N ALA A 29 6.03 -10.79 -7.23
CA ALA A 29 6.87 -10.34 -8.33
C ALA A 29 7.73 -9.15 -7.85
N PRO A 30 9.04 -9.34 -7.59
CA PRO A 30 9.88 -8.27 -7.05
C PRO A 30 10.10 -7.13 -8.04
N GLU A 31 9.98 -7.37 -9.35
CA GLU A 31 10.03 -6.35 -10.40
C GLU A 31 8.72 -5.61 -10.59
N TRP A 32 7.61 -6.14 -10.07
CA TRP A 32 6.28 -5.60 -10.33
C TRP A 32 5.36 -5.87 -9.15
N ILE A 33 5.48 -5.05 -8.10
CA ILE A 33 4.85 -5.39 -6.81
C ILE A 33 3.33 -5.28 -6.86
N ILE A 34 2.79 -4.57 -7.85
CA ILE A 34 1.35 -4.38 -8.07
C ILE A 34 0.72 -5.45 -8.95
N LYS A 35 1.49 -6.43 -9.45
CA LYS A 35 0.94 -7.62 -10.12
C LYS A 35 -0.16 -8.24 -9.26
N ARG A 36 -1.29 -8.67 -9.84
CA ARG A 36 -2.33 -9.42 -9.10
C ARG A 36 -1.72 -10.52 -8.23
N GLY A 37 -2.15 -10.59 -6.98
CA GLY A 37 -1.63 -11.52 -5.96
C GLY A 37 -0.37 -11.04 -5.22
N SER A 38 0.54 -10.31 -5.88
CA SER A 38 1.80 -9.86 -5.28
C SER A 38 1.59 -8.91 -4.08
N PRO A 39 0.72 -7.88 -4.13
CA PRO A 39 0.47 -7.03 -2.98
C PRO A 39 -0.07 -7.81 -1.79
N ARG A 40 -0.97 -8.76 -2.06
CA ARG A 40 -1.61 -9.57 -1.03
C ARG A 40 -0.57 -10.41 -0.29
N ASN A 41 0.25 -11.15 -1.02
CA ASN A 41 1.29 -12.02 -0.44
C ASN A 41 2.33 -11.21 0.35
N LEU A 42 2.76 -10.05 -0.17
CA LEU A 42 3.68 -9.14 0.54
C LEU A 42 3.06 -8.58 1.83
N ILE A 43 1.78 -8.20 1.81
CA ILE A 43 1.13 -7.66 3.00
C ILE A 43 0.88 -8.78 4.02
N GLU A 44 0.42 -9.96 3.58
CA GLU A 44 0.27 -11.13 4.46
C GLU A 44 1.60 -11.48 5.14
N SER A 45 2.73 -11.47 4.42
CA SER A 45 4.05 -11.69 5.02
C SER A 45 4.46 -10.59 6.00
N PHE A 46 4.00 -9.34 5.82
CA PHE A 46 4.21 -8.29 6.83
C PHE A 46 3.50 -8.63 8.14
N TYR A 47 2.28 -9.17 8.08
CA TYR A 47 1.51 -9.56 9.27
C TYR A 47 2.10 -10.76 10.00
N ASP A 48 2.70 -11.69 9.28
CA ASP A 48 3.36 -12.85 9.89
C ASP A 48 4.67 -12.46 10.60
N LEU A 49 5.37 -11.43 10.11
CA LEU A 49 6.69 -11.03 10.63
C LEU A 49 6.65 -9.88 11.64
N PHE A 50 5.66 -9.00 11.54
CA PHE A 50 5.60 -7.76 12.30
C PHE A 50 4.35 -7.71 13.19
N ASP A 51 4.54 -7.91 14.49
CA ASP A 51 3.48 -7.95 15.50
C ASP A 51 2.92 -6.58 15.90
N PHE A 52 3.59 -5.50 15.49
CA PHE A 52 3.19 -4.12 15.77
C PHE A 52 2.18 -3.55 14.76
N LEU A 53 1.85 -4.28 13.70
CA LEU A 53 0.92 -3.82 12.68
C LEU A 53 -0.53 -3.75 13.22
N PRO A 54 -1.31 -2.72 12.85
CA PRO A 54 -2.71 -2.65 13.24
C PRO A 54 -3.51 -3.80 12.62
N GLU A 55 -4.54 -4.26 13.35
CA GLU A 55 -5.42 -5.34 12.91
C GLU A 55 -6.01 -5.07 11.51
N CYS A 56 -5.99 -6.10 10.66
CA CYS A 56 -6.66 -6.08 9.37
C CYS A 56 -8.18 -6.06 9.53
N ALA A 57 -8.87 -5.39 8.61
CA ALA A 57 -10.31 -5.48 8.43
C ALA A 57 -10.72 -6.73 7.62
N LEU A 58 -10.01 -7.85 7.75
CA LEU A 58 -10.47 -9.09 7.15
C LEU A 58 -11.72 -9.56 7.91
N PRO A 59 -12.88 -9.73 7.25
CA PRO A 59 -13.99 -10.40 7.91
C PRO A 59 -13.49 -11.80 8.24
N THR A 60 -13.32 -12.08 9.53
CA THR A 60 -13.10 -13.43 10.03
C THR A 60 -14.16 -14.31 9.37
N THR A 61 -13.73 -15.27 8.55
CA THR A 61 -14.58 -16.33 8.04
C THR A 61 -14.98 -17.25 9.20
N ARG A 62 -15.92 -16.78 10.03
CA ARG A 62 -16.88 -17.64 10.70
C ARG A 62 -18.19 -17.44 9.97
N SER A 63 -18.51 -18.46 9.17
CA SER A 63 -19.76 -18.72 8.46
C SER A 63 -20.91 -17.82 8.86
N SER A 64 -21.29 -16.89 7.99
CA SER A 64 -22.66 -16.37 7.90
C SER A 64 -22.84 -15.70 6.55
N SER A 65 -23.59 -16.39 5.70
CA SER A 65 -24.11 -15.92 4.42
C SER A 65 -24.92 -14.63 4.59
N ALA A 66 -24.38 -13.51 4.13
CA ALA A 66 -25.18 -12.32 3.83
C ALA A 66 -24.50 -11.53 2.70
N ALA A 67 -25.19 -11.39 1.57
CA ALA A 67 -24.74 -10.62 0.42
C ALA A 67 -24.66 -9.12 0.75
N PRO A 68 -23.66 -8.38 0.25
CA PRO A 68 -23.59 -6.93 0.47
C PRO A 68 -24.42 -6.17 -0.59
N PRO A 69 -25.03 -5.02 -0.22
CA PRO A 69 -25.67 -4.13 -1.17
C PRO A 69 -24.63 -3.36 -1.99
N SER A 70 -24.87 -3.29 -3.30
CA SER A 70 -24.16 -2.49 -4.28
C SER A 70 -24.30 -0.99 -3.99
N ASN A 71 -23.18 -0.30 -3.74
CA ASN A 71 -22.96 1.09 -4.17
C ASN A 71 -21.48 1.54 -3.98
N SER A 72 -20.94 2.21 -5.01
CA SER A 72 -19.64 2.89 -5.09
C SER A 72 -18.38 2.04 -4.88
N VAL A 73 -17.91 1.39 -5.96
CA VAL A 73 -16.62 0.69 -5.98
C VAL A 73 -15.51 1.71 -6.29
N ALA A 74 -14.71 2.03 -5.28
CA ALA A 74 -13.44 2.70 -5.47
C ALA A 74 -12.41 1.73 -6.10
N PRO A 75 -11.60 2.17 -7.08
CA PRO A 75 -10.61 1.36 -7.81
C PRO A 75 -9.33 1.15 -6.98
N SER A 76 -9.48 0.52 -5.82
CA SER A 76 -8.40 0.18 -4.87
C SER A 76 -8.80 -0.96 -3.91
N SER A 77 -9.82 -1.73 -4.28
CA SER A 77 -10.54 -2.68 -3.41
C SER A 77 -9.69 -3.86 -2.95
N GLU A 78 -8.67 -4.27 -3.72
CA GLU A 78 -7.86 -5.47 -3.41
C GLU A 78 -7.02 -5.35 -2.13
N GLN A 79 -6.65 -4.13 -1.74
CA GLN A 79 -5.80 -3.89 -0.57
C GLN A 79 -6.59 -3.26 0.59
N SER A 80 -7.91 -3.03 0.42
CA SER A 80 -8.78 -2.34 1.38
C SER A 80 -8.78 -2.98 2.78
N TRP A 81 -8.52 -4.28 2.86
CA TRP A 81 -8.48 -5.08 4.09
C TRP A 81 -7.29 -4.77 5.02
N SER A 82 -6.21 -4.18 4.50
CA SER A 82 -5.05 -3.79 5.31
C SER A 82 -4.87 -2.27 5.36
N PRO A 83 -4.41 -1.69 6.49
CA PRO A 83 -3.88 -0.34 6.55
C PRO A 83 -2.67 -0.12 5.63
N VAL A 84 -1.85 -1.15 5.38
CA VAL A 84 -0.70 -1.05 4.49
C VAL A 84 -1.15 -1.13 3.03
N LYS A 85 -0.68 -0.20 2.22
CA LYS A 85 -0.91 -0.12 0.78
C LYS A 85 0.41 -0.15 0.03
N LEU A 86 0.41 -0.88 -1.08
CA LEU A 86 1.51 -0.95 -2.02
C LEU A 86 1.12 -0.25 -3.32
N LEU A 87 2.06 0.55 -3.80
CA LEU A 87 1.94 1.41 -4.96
C LEU A 87 3.22 1.33 -5.78
N GLU A 88 3.08 1.39 -7.10
CA GLU A 88 4.21 1.48 -8.01
C GLU A 88 3.84 2.41 -9.16
N GLU A 89 4.83 3.12 -9.69
CA GLU A 89 4.65 3.93 -10.89
C GLU A 89 4.59 3.03 -12.13
N HIS A 90 3.61 3.31 -12.99
CA HIS A 90 3.42 2.57 -14.24
C HIS A 90 3.15 3.53 -15.38
N ASP A 91 3.90 3.36 -16.46
CA ASP A 91 3.63 3.99 -17.74
C ASP A 91 3.65 2.91 -18.83
N PRO A 92 2.49 2.50 -19.37
CA PRO A 92 2.42 1.48 -20.41
C PRO A 92 3.09 1.91 -21.73
N ALA A 93 3.28 3.22 -21.95
CA ALA A 93 4.01 3.71 -23.13
C ALA A 93 5.53 3.58 -22.98
N ASN A 94 6.04 3.38 -21.76
CA ASN A 94 7.46 3.24 -21.51
C ASN A 94 7.90 1.78 -21.70
N LEU A 95 8.57 1.51 -22.82
CA LEU A 95 9.12 0.19 -23.18
C LEU A 95 10.63 0.07 -22.90
N HIS A 96 11.25 1.08 -22.28
CA HIS A 96 12.69 1.12 -22.06
C HIS A 96 13.11 0.61 -20.67
N GLU A 97 12.22 0.70 -19.70
CA GLU A 97 12.47 0.27 -18.32
C GLU A 97 11.56 -0.89 -17.94
N VAL A 98 12.16 -1.96 -17.40
CA VAL A 98 11.42 -3.15 -16.93
C VAL A 98 10.67 -2.86 -15.63
N SER A 99 11.26 -2.07 -14.73
CA SER A 99 10.68 -1.72 -13.43
C SER A 99 11.25 -0.42 -12.92
N ARG A 100 10.48 0.27 -12.06
CA ARG A 100 10.93 1.50 -11.42
C ARG A 100 11.95 1.21 -10.31
N PRO A 101 12.88 2.13 -10.03
CA PRO A 101 13.94 1.92 -9.03
C PRO A 101 13.40 1.76 -7.60
N TYR A 102 12.17 2.21 -7.35
CA TYR A 102 11.48 2.06 -6.09
C TYR A 102 9.99 1.82 -6.33
N ALA A 103 9.36 1.23 -5.33
CA ALA A 103 7.92 1.24 -5.15
C ALA A 103 7.59 2.02 -3.87
N TYR A 104 6.32 2.16 -3.53
CA TYR A 104 5.85 2.91 -2.38
C TYR A 104 5.09 2.00 -1.43
N VAL A 105 5.46 2.05 -0.16
CA VAL A 105 4.70 1.47 0.96
C VAL A 105 4.03 2.64 1.65
N ALA A 106 2.71 2.60 1.78
CA ALA A 106 1.89 3.71 2.25
C ALA A 106 0.89 3.25 3.31
N ASP A 107 0.60 4.11 4.28
CA ASP A 107 -0.52 3.94 5.22
C ASP A 107 -1.78 4.67 4.74
N TYR A 108 -1.63 5.56 3.76
CA TYR A 108 -2.72 6.31 3.14
C TYR A 108 -2.55 6.42 1.63
N VAL A 109 -3.61 6.11 0.87
CA VAL A 109 -3.65 6.24 -0.59
C VAL A 109 -5.03 6.74 -1.02
N THR A 110 -5.04 7.77 -1.87
CA THR A 110 -6.24 8.29 -2.51
C THR A 110 -5.99 8.43 -4.01
N ARG A 111 -6.94 7.98 -4.83
CA ARG A 111 -6.94 8.20 -6.27
C ARG A 111 -7.38 9.62 -6.59
N ILE A 112 -6.70 10.24 -7.53
CA ILE A 112 -7.00 11.55 -8.10
C ILE A 112 -7.58 11.31 -9.50
N ASP A 113 -8.87 11.58 -9.66
CA ASP A 113 -9.52 11.47 -10.98
C ASP A 113 -9.37 12.74 -11.82
N ALA A 114 -9.63 13.92 -11.24
CA ALA A 114 -9.51 15.21 -11.91
C ALA A 114 -8.50 16.13 -11.20
N SER A 115 -8.78 16.47 -9.95
CA SER A 115 -7.88 17.23 -9.09
C SER A 115 -8.26 16.99 -7.62
N CYS A 116 -7.33 17.25 -6.70
CA CYS A 116 -7.58 17.22 -5.27
C CYS A 116 -6.83 18.35 -4.56
N SER A 117 -7.40 18.86 -3.46
CA SER A 117 -6.68 19.76 -2.55
C SER A 117 -5.76 18.94 -1.66
N ILE A 118 -4.44 19.13 -1.79
CA ILE A 118 -3.45 18.43 -0.97
C ILE A 118 -3.66 18.76 0.51
N VAL A 119 -4.01 20.01 0.84
CA VAL A 119 -4.20 20.45 2.22
C VAL A 119 -5.40 19.74 2.87
N GLU A 120 -6.52 19.61 2.16
CA GLU A 120 -7.70 18.89 2.66
C GLU A 120 -7.39 17.40 2.87
N GLU A 121 -6.60 16.81 1.96
CA GLU A 121 -6.25 15.41 2.05
C GLU A 121 -5.27 15.12 3.19
N ILE A 122 -4.33 16.04 3.46
CA ILE A 122 -3.48 16.01 4.65
C ILE A 122 -4.33 16.10 5.93
N GLN A 123 -5.28 17.03 6.00
CA GLN A 123 -6.16 17.17 7.16
C GLN A 123 -7.02 15.92 7.39
N ARG A 124 -7.52 15.31 6.32
CA ARG A 124 -8.26 14.03 6.38
C ARG A 124 -7.38 12.91 6.93
N TYR A 125 -6.13 12.84 6.46
CA TYR A 125 -5.16 11.88 6.99
C TYR A 125 -4.86 12.12 8.47
N GLU A 126 -4.59 13.36 8.88
CA GLU A 126 -4.29 13.71 10.28
C GLU A 126 -5.46 13.37 11.21
N THR A 127 -6.69 13.67 10.80
CA THR A 127 -7.90 13.33 11.56
C THR A 127 -8.01 11.81 11.78
N ARG A 128 -7.75 11.01 10.73
CA ARG A 128 -7.74 9.54 10.82
C ARG A 128 -6.55 9.03 11.66
N ARG A 129 -5.40 9.68 11.56
CA ARG A 129 -4.20 9.30 12.31
C ARG A 129 -4.40 9.57 13.79
N ASP A 130 -5.01 10.68 14.17
CA ASP A 130 -5.20 11.05 15.57
C ASP A 130 -6.24 10.16 16.27
N THR A 131 -7.28 9.71 15.57
CA THR A 131 -8.17 8.66 16.11
C THR A 131 -7.42 7.35 16.34
N THR A 132 -6.46 7.02 15.47
CA THR A 132 -5.63 5.82 15.59
C THR A 132 -4.59 5.95 16.72
N LYS A 133 -4.02 7.15 16.95
CA LYS A 133 -3.07 7.43 18.04
C LYS A 133 -3.68 7.28 19.43
N LEU A 134 -4.99 7.46 19.58
CA LEU A 134 -5.70 7.19 20.84
C LEU A 134 -5.78 5.69 21.17
N GLY A 135 -5.46 4.80 20.21
CA GLY A 135 -5.47 3.35 20.36
C GLY A 135 -4.08 2.71 20.50
N LYS A 136 -4.04 1.37 20.59
CA LYS A 136 -2.81 0.57 20.47
C LYS A 136 -2.31 0.64 19.03
N GLY A 137 -1.16 1.27 18.79
CA GLY A 137 -0.55 1.34 17.46
C GLY A 137 0.25 2.61 17.16
N ALA A 138 0.43 3.53 18.11
CA ALA A 138 1.26 4.72 17.86
C ALA A 138 2.67 4.34 17.37
N GLY A 139 3.08 4.85 16.21
CA GLY A 139 4.42 4.63 15.65
C GLY A 139 4.59 3.35 14.81
N TRP A 140 3.53 2.57 14.58
CA TRP A 140 3.62 1.28 13.86
C TRP A 140 4.23 1.44 12.46
N PHE A 141 3.90 2.54 11.78
CA PHE A 141 4.31 2.75 10.40
C PHE A 141 5.78 3.17 10.29
N GLU A 142 6.26 3.96 11.23
CA GLU A 142 7.68 4.27 11.40
C GLU A 142 8.50 3.01 11.66
N GLN A 143 7.99 2.10 12.51
CA GLN A 143 8.63 0.81 12.75
C GLN A 143 8.65 -0.07 11.49
N LEU A 144 7.53 -0.13 10.74
CA LEU A 144 7.48 -0.88 9.47
C LEU A 144 8.54 -0.36 8.48
N ARG A 145 8.65 0.96 8.35
CA ARG A 145 9.68 1.58 7.53
C ARG A 145 11.08 1.15 7.97
N ASP A 146 11.36 1.19 9.27
CA ASP A 146 12.69 0.88 9.78
C ASP A 146 13.09 -0.59 9.53
N GLN A 147 12.12 -1.50 9.50
CA GLN A 147 12.33 -2.91 9.13
C GLN A 147 12.52 -3.10 7.62
N LEU A 148 11.73 -2.43 6.77
CA LEU A 148 11.76 -2.63 5.31
C LEU A 148 12.81 -1.80 4.58
N GLN A 149 13.01 -0.56 5.01
CA GLN A 149 13.87 0.43 4.35
C GLN A 149 14.36 1.48 5.35
N ARG A 150 15.27 1.07 6.25
CA ARG A 150 15.84 1.95 7.28
C ARG A 150 16.42 3.23 6.70
N GLY A 151 16.11 4.35 7.37
CA GLY A 151 16.64 5.68 7.05
C GLY A 151 15.90 6.41 5.94
N GLU A 152 14.76 5.88 5.48
CA GLU A 152 14.00 6.53 4.42
C GLU A 152 12.94 7.53 4.94
N GLU A 153 12.61 8.48 4.08
CA GLU A 153 11.60 9.50 4.29
C GLU A 153 10.16 8.96 4.38
N ILE A 154 9.39 9.19 5.47
CA ILE A 154 7.92 9.13 5.37
C ILE A 154 7.43 10.50 4.91
N ARG A 155 6.89 10.58 3.70
CA ARG A 155 6.48 11.83 3.05
C ARG A 155 5.26 11.60 2.16
N TRP A 156 4.73 12.70 1.63
CA TRP A 156 3.67 12.66 0.60
C TRP A 156 4.26 12.52 -0.79
N TYR A 157 3.65 11.67 -1.62
CA TYR A 157 4.03 11.44 -3.00
C TYR A 157 2.81 11.45 -3.91
N VAL A 158 3.02 11.96 -5.13
CA VAL A 158 2.10 11.78 -6.25
C VAL A 158 2.67 10.68 -7.14
N VAL A 159 1.90 9.62 -7.36
CA VAL A 159 2.31 8.43 -8.11
C VAL A 159 1.37 8.25 -9.29
N VAL A 160 1.93 8.27 -10.50
CA VAL A 160 1.19 7.97 -11.72
C VAL A 160 1.26 6.48 -11.98
N ASN A 161 0.11 5.84 -12.14
CA ASN A 161 0.03 4.42 -12.43
C ASN A 161 -1.00 4.21 -13.54
N GLY A 162 -0.49 3.91 -14.74
CA GLY A 162 -1.27 3.62 -15.93
C GLY A 162 -2.00 2.28 -15.95
N ASP A 163 -1.98 1.50 -14.87
CA ASP A 163 -2.79 0.28 -14.75
C ASP A 163 -4.24 0.66 -14.43
N GLU A 164 -5.13 0.53 -15.41
CA GLU A 164 -6.53 0.93 -15.31
C GLU A 164 -7.39 -0.06 -14.49
N ASP A 165 -6.91 -1.30 -14.33
CA ASP A 165 -7.65 -2.41 -13.71
C ASP A 165 -7.44 -2.52 -12.19
N ARG A 166 -6.79 -1.53 -11.56
CA ARG A 166 -6.45 -1.50 -10.13
C ARG A 166 -7.61 -1.07 -9.22
#